data_AF-A0A9X3C493-F1
#
_entry.id   AF-A0A9X3C493-F1
#
_cell.length_a   1.000
_cell.length_b   1.000
_cell.length_c   1.000
_cell.angle_alpha   90.00
_cell.angle_beta   90.00
_cell.angle_gamma   90.00
#
_symmetry.space_group_name_H-M   'P 1'
#
loop_
_entity.id
_entity.type
_entity.pdbx_description
1 polymer ?
#
loop_
_entity_poly.entity_id
_entity_poly.type
_entity_poly.pdbx_seq_one_letter_code
_entity_poly.pdbx_strand_id
1 'polypeptide(L)'
;MKLKYSNWVIIFLLFSSSLIMGQNKYVIAKDLKWSEKTALSIMNKYPKAWQIDGAEKPKWDYKMGFALLSFEKLYDKTKNPKYLDYVTEYANELIDSSGNIKGYVIKEYNIDYVNQGKILFDLYDLTKEERYRKAMVLLRNQIENQPRNASGGFWHKQIYPNQMWLDGLYMAEPFMHNIRLS
;
A
#
# COMPACT_ATOMS: atom_id res chain seq x y z
N MET A 1 47.81 55.44 -20.95
CA MET A 1 47.67 54.15 -21.66
C MET A 1 47.56 53.05 -20.58
N LYS A 2 46.34 52.59 -20.24
CA LYS A 2 45.83 51.21 -20.43
C LYS A 2 46.82 50.13 -19.96
N LEU A 3 46.57 49.17 -19.07
CA LEU A 3 45.34 48.56 -18.49
C LEU A 3 45.72 47.81 -17.19
N LYS A 4 44.81 47.79 -16.22
CA LYS A 4 44.80 46.95 -15.00
C LYS A 4 44.43 45.51 -15.37
N TYR A 5 45.05 44.51 -14.75
CA TYR A 5 44.48 43.16 -14.62
C TYR A 5 44.42 42.76 -13.15
N SER A 6 43.20 42.44 -12.73
CA SER A 6 42.75 42.17 -11.38
C SER A 6 42.85 40.68 -11.09
N ASN A 7 43.50 40.31 -9.98
CA ASN A 7 43.40 38.96 -9.41
C ASN A 7 42.00 38.75 -8.86
N TRP A 8 41.17 37.98 -9.56
CA TRP A 8 39.95 37.38 -9.01
C TRP A 8 40.12 35.87 -9.04
N VAL A 9 40.52 35.29 -7.91
CA VAL A 9 40.31 33.87 -7.63
C VAL A 9 38.85 33.74 -7.18
N ILE A 10 37.97 33.37 -8.10
CA ILE A 10 36.58 33.04 -7.78
C ILE A 10 36.58 31.62 -7.22
N ILE A 11 36.49 31.49 -5.90
CA ILE A 11 36.21 30.23 -5.22
C ILE A 11 34.71 29.93 -5.42
N PHE A 12 34.38 29.03 -6.35
CA PHE A 12 33.05 28.45 -6.45
C PHE A 12 32.84 27.48 -5.27
N LEU A 13 32.30 27.97 -4.17
CA LEU A 13 31.69 27.12 -3.14
C LEU A 13 30.35 26.61 -3.68
N LEU A 14 30.37 25.43 -4.27
CA LEU A 14 29.17 24.63 -4.50
C LEU A 14 28.58 24.27 -3.12
N PHE A 15 27.62 25.07 -2.66
CA PHE A 15 26.69 24.63 -1.62
C PHE A 15 25.83 23.53 -2.24
N SER A 16 26.29 22.28 -2.17
CA SER A 16 25.41 21.13 -2.23
C SER A 16 24.53 21.20 -0.98
N SER A 17 23.36 21.81 -1.11
CA SER A 17 22.25 21.49 -0.22
C SER A 17 21.85 20.05 -0.54
N SER A 18 22.58 19.10 0.04
CA SER A 18 22.00 17.80 0.33
C SER A 18 20.77 18.12 1.19
N LEU A 19 19.60 18.05 0.57
CA LEU A 19 18.35 17.87 1.29
C LEU A 19 18.57 16.66 2.18
N ILE A 20 18.87 16.93 3.44
CA ILE A 20 18.77 15.94 4.50
C ILE A 20 17.28 15.61 4.50
N MET A 21 16.88 14.56 3.78
CA MET A 21 15.61 13.88 3.97
C MET A 21 15.66 13.22 5.35
N GLY A 22 15.70 14.04 6.40
CA GLY A 22 15.42 13.60 7.74
C GLY A 22 13.98 13.12 7.72
N GLN A 23 13.77 11.83 7.99
CA GLN A 23 12.42 11.33 8.23
C GLN A 23 11.84 12.15 9.39
N ASN A 24 10.86 13.00 9.09
CA ASN A 24 10.15 13.75 10.11
C ASN A 24 9.43 12.73 11.01
N LYS A 25 10.04 12.45 12.16
CA LYS A 25 9.45 11.60 13.18
C LYS A 25 8.20 12.31 13.71
N TYR A 26 7.04 11.68 13.55
CA TYR A 26 5.78 12.20 14.06
C TYR A 26 5.83 12.32 15.58
N VAL A 27 5.49 13.49 16.09
CA VAL A 27 5.32 13.72 17.53
C VAL A 27 4.04 13.00 17.99
N ILE A 28 4.16 12.16 19.01
CA ILE A 28 3.03 11.42 19.58
C ILE A 28 2.63 12.10 20.89
N ALA A 29 1.56 12.90 20.86
CA ALA A 29 1.06 13.57 22.04
C ALA A 29 0.39 12.57 23.03
N LYS A 30 0.51 12.87 24.33
CA LYS A 30 0.08 11.96 25.42
C LYS A 30 -1.44 11.76 25.47
N ASP A 31 -2.20 12.71 24.98
CA ASP A 31 -3.66 12.77 24.99
C ASP A 31 -4.33 12.16 23.75
N LEU A 32 -3.56 11.76 22.73
CA LEU A 32 -4.09 11.11 21.53
C LEU A 32 -4.83 9.79 21.87
N LYS A 33 -5.82 9.45 21.04
CA LYS A 33 -6.48 8.15 21.08
C LYS A 33 -5.49 7.03 20.76
N TRP A 34 -5.74 5.84 21.30
CA TRP A 34 -4.87 4.68 21.07
C TRP A 34 -4.70 4.33 19.59
N SER A 35 -5.75 4.47 18.78
CA SER A 35 -5.67 4.25 17.32
C SER A 35 -4.64 5.16 16.65
N GLU A 36 -4.61 6.46 17.02
CA GLU A 36 -3.67 7.43 16.49
C GLU A 36 -2.26 7.20 17.03
N LYS A 37 -2.12 6.93 18.34
CA LYS A 37 -0.82 6.58 18.95
C LYS A 37 -0.19 5.36 18.28
N THR A 38 -0.97 4.32 18.05
CA THR A 38 -0.50 3.10 17.37
C THR A 38 -0.12 3.39 15.92
N ALA A 39 -0.97 4.08 15.15
CA ALA A 39 -0.68 4.44 13.76
C ALA A 39 0.62 5.26 13.65
N LEU A 40 0.77 6.31 14.46
CA LEU A 40 1.97 7.15 14.48
C LEU A 40 3.22 6.38 14.95
N SER A 41 3.07 5.44 15.88
CA SER A 41 4.19 4.58 16.32
C SER A 41 4.66 3.66 15.19
N ILE A 42 3.71 3.09 14.44
CA ILE A 42 3.99 2.28 13.24
C ILE A 42 4.70 3.14 12.19
N MET A 43 4.14 4.29 11.82
CA MET A 43 4.73 5.18 10.81
C MET A 43 6.12 5.69 11.20
N ASN A 44 6.37 5.92 12.50
CA ASN A 44 7.69 6.29 13.00
C ASN A 44 8.72 5.16 12.93
N LYS A 45 8.28 3.92 13.15
CA LYS A 45 9.17 2.75 13.11
C LYS A 45 9.37 2.24 11.68
N TYR A 46 8.34 2.36 10.85
CA TYR A 46 8.25 1.87 9.48
C TYR A 46 7.80 3.01 8.56
N PRO A 47 8.73 3.87 8.13
CA PRO A 47 8.43 5.02 7.28
C PRO A 47 7.70 4.68 5.99
N LYS A 48 7.92 3.48 5.46
CA LYS A 48 7.16 2.93 4.33
C LYS A 48 6.33 1.75 4.80
N ALA A 49 5.06 1.70 4.40
CA ALA A 49 4.14 0.67 4.87
C ALA A 49 4.60 -0.76 4.60
N TRP A 50 5.26 -1.02 3.46
CA TRP A 50 5.77 -2.35 3.14
C TRP A 50 6.83 -2.87 4.12
N GLN A 51 7.34 -2.03 5.03
CA GLN A 51 8.34 -2.41 6.05
C GLN A 51 7.70 -2.95 7.33
N ILE A 52 6.38 -2.85 7.51
CA ILE A 52 5.70 -3.15 8.79
C ILE A 52 5.98 -4.57 9.29
N ASP A 53 6.12 -5.54 8.39
CA ASP A 53 6.41 -6.93 8.71
C ASP A 53 7.90 -7.30 8.59
N GLY A 54 8.77 -6.31 8.44
CA GLY A 54 10.21 -6.51 8.28
C GLY A 54 10.64 -6.98 6.89
N ALA A 55 9.80 -6.86 5.87
CA ALA A 55 10.19 -7.19 4.50
C ALA A 55 11.37 -6.33 4.02
N GLU A 56 12.31 -6.96 3.31
CA GLU A 56 13.47 -6.27 2.71
C GLU A 56 13.10 -5.46 1.45
N LYS A 57 11.99 -5.83 0.81
CA LYS A 57 11.51 -5.22 -0.42
C LYS A 57 9.98 -5.14 -0.46
N PRO A 58 9.41 -4.18 -1.21
CA PRO A 58 7.97 -4.10 -1.41
C PRO A 58 7.39 -5.39 -1.98
N LYS A 59 6.28 -5.84 -1.38
CA LYS A 59 5.54 -7.04 -1.80
C LYS A 59 4.04 -6.83 -1.62
N TRP A 60 3.27 -7.34 -2.57
CA TRP A 60 1.81 -7.47 -2.44
C TRP A 60 1.47 -8.56 -1.41
N ASP A 61 1.21 -8.18 -0.17
CA ASP A 61 1.08 -9.10 0.98
C ASP A 61 -0.09 -8.73 1.90
N TYR A 62 -0.87 -9.73 2.33
CA TYR A 62 -2.18 -9.53 2.95
C TYR A 62 -2.08 -8.81 4.28
N LYS A 63 -0.94 -8.97 4.96
CA LYS A 63 -0.60 -8.26 6.20
C LYS A 63 -0.63 -6.74 5.99
N MET A 64 -0.14 -6.27 4.84
CA MET A 64 -0.18 -4.83 4.51
C MET A 64 -1.60 -4.40 4.20
N GLY A 65 -2.35 -5.18 3.42
CA GLY A 65 -3.77 -4.90 3.18
C GLY A 65 -4.59 -4.79 4.46
N PHE A 66 -4.38 -5.69 5.41
CA PHE A 66 -5.02 -5.66 6.72
C PHE A 66 -4.63 -4.41 7.52
N ALA A 67 -3.32 -4.16 7.65
CA ALA A 67 -2.82 -3.01 8.40
C ALA A 67 -3.32 -1.70 7.78
N LEU A 68 -3.17 -1.52 6.48
CA LEU A 68 -3.49 -0.28 5.77
C LEU A 68 -4.99 0.01 5.71
N LEU A 69 -5.85 -1.02 5.67
CA LEU A 69 -7.29 -0.81 5.83
C LEU A 69 -7.61 -0.12 7.17
N SER A 70 -6.85 -0.41 8.24
CA SER A 70 -7.04 0.31 9.51
C SER A 70 -6.61 1.79 9.45
N PHE A 71 -5.63 2.12 8.60
CA PHE A 71 -5.22 3.51 8.34
C PHE A 71 -6.27 4.26 7.52
N GLU A 72 -6.91 3.62 6.54
CA GLU A 72 -8.05 4.21 5.82
C GLU A 72 -9.20 4.53 6.78
N LYS A 73 -9.57 3.59 7.66
CA LYS A 73 -10.61 3.85 8.66
C LYS A 73 -10.22 4.91 9.67
N LEU A 74 -8.93 5.07 9.96
CA LEU A 74 -8.45 6.17 10.78
C LEU A 74 -8.51 7.51 10.03
N TYR A 75 -8.15 7.54 8.74
CA TYR A 75 -8.35 8.70 7.88
C TYR A 75 -9.84 9.08 7.83
N ASP A 76 -10.75 8.14 7.67
CA ASP A 76 -12.18 8.43 7.64
C ASP A 76 -12.69 9.11 8.91
N LYS A 77 -12.15 8.74 10.06
CA LYS A 77 -12.56 9.30 11.36
C LYS A 77 -11.88 10.61 11.71
N THR A 78 -10.64 10.82 11.27
CA THR A 78 -9.83 11.98 11.68
C THR A 78 -9.68 13.03 10.58
N LYS A 79 -9.87 12.62 9.33
CA LYS A 79 -9.55 13.36 8.10
C LYS A 79 -8.12 13.89 8.06
N ASN A 80 -7.20 13.24 8.79
CA ASN A 80 -5.79 13.61 8.80
C ASN A 80 -5.07 12.97 7.59
N PRO A 81 -4.56 13.76 6.63
CA PRO A 81 -4.06 13.24 5.35
C PRO A 81 -2.90 12.25 5.50
N LYS A 82 -2.08 12.38 6.55
CA LYS A 82 -0.92 11.49 6.76
C LYS A 82 -1.27 10.00 6.75
N TYR A 83 -2.47 9.64 7.19
CA TYR A 83 -2.90 8.23 7.21
C TYR A 83 -3.25 7.75 5.81
N LEU A 84 -3.91 8.58 5.00
CA LEU A 84 -4.20 8.27 3.60
C LEU A 84 -2.94 8.30 2.74
N ASP A 85 -2.02 9.23 2.98
CA ASP A 85 -0.75 9.34 2.26
C ASP A 85 0.07 8.05 2.42
N TYR A 86 0.08 7.48 3.63
CA TYR A 86 0.78 6.23 3.94
C TYR A 86 0.19 5.02 3.21
N VAL A 87 -1.14 4.97 3.04
CA VAL A 87 -1.84 3.94 2.25
C VAL A 87 -1.55 4.13 0.76
N THR A 88 -1.65 5.38 0.28
CA THR A 88 -1.41 5.75 -1.12
C THR A 88 0.02 5.45 -1.55
N GLU A 89 1.02 5.72 -0.70
CA GLU A 89 2.42 5.42 -0.99
C GLU A 89 2.65 3.91 -1.22
N TYR A 90 2.02 3.06 -0.39
CA TYR A 90 2.10 1.62 -0.59
C TYR A 90 1.48 1.18 -1.92
N ALA A 91 0.31 1.71 -2.25
CA ALA A 91 -0.34 1.42 -3.52
C ALA A 91 0.50 1.88 -4.72
N ASN A 92 1.14 3.06 -4.63
CA ASN A 92 2.04 3.58 -5.66
C ASN A 92 3.28 2.73 -5.89
N GLU A 93 3.83 2.14 -4.83
CA GLU A 93 5.01 1.27 -4.92
C GLU A 93 4.72 -0.07 -5.63
N LEU A 94 3.46 -0.51 -5.62
CA LEU A 94 3.07 -1.84 -6.10
C LEU A 94 2.15 -1.84 -7.31
N ILE A 95 1.44 -0.75 -7.60
CA ILE A 95 0.50 -0.66 -8.72
C ILE A 95 1.00 0.38 -9.72
N ASP A 96 1.37 -0.11 -10.91
CA ASP A 96 1.83 0.76 -11.99
C ASP A 96 0.68 1.57 -12.62
N SER A 97 1.02 2.48 -13.53
CA SER A 97 0.04 3.33 -14.23
C SER A 97 -0.94 2.54 -15.10
N SER A 98 -0.61 1.30 -15.47
CA SER A 98 -1.48 0.40 -16.23
C SER A 98 -2.40 -0.42 -15.34
N GLY A 99 -2.23 -0.39 -14.01
CA GLY A 99 -2.99 -1.19 -13.05
C GLY A 99 -2.42 -2.58 -12.81
N ASN A 100 -1.18 -2.86 -13.26
CA ASN A 100 -0.52 -4.12 -12.95
C ASN A 100 0.01 -4.09 -11.52
N ILE A 101 -0.17 -5.21 -10.81
CA ILE A 101 0.29 -5.38 -9.43
C ILE A 101 1.67 -6.07 -9.45
N LYS A 102 2.68 -5.42 -8.91
CA LYS A 102 4.06 -5.93 -8.82
C LYS A 102 4.10 -7.21 -7.98
N GLY A 103 4.62 -8.28 -8.60
CA GLY A 103 4.79 -9.58 -7.94
C GLY A 103 3.50 -10.41 -7.82
N TYR A 104 2.38 -9.96 -8.37
CA TYR A 104 1.15 -10.74 -8.44
C TYR A 104 1.21 -11.76 -9.58
N VAL A 105 0.85 -13.01 -9.30
CA VAL A 105 0.86 -14.11 -10.28
C VAL A 105 -0.48 -14.84 -10.23
N ILE A 106 -1.36 -14.58 -11.21
CA ILE A 106 -2.73 -15.14 -11.24
C ILE A 106 -2.75 -16.68 -11.22
N LYS A 107 -1.75 -17.34 -11.81
CA LYS A 107 -1.66 -18.82 -11.86
C LYS A 107 -1.45 -19.46 -10.50
N GLU A 108 -1.02 -18.70 -9.49
CA GLU A 108 -0.90 -19.21 -8.12
C GLU A 108 -2.26 -19.39 -7.44
N TYR A 109 -3.32 -18.77 -7.99
CA TYR A 109 -4.66 -18.72 -7.40
C TYR A 109 -4.58 -18.55 -5.88
N ASN A 110 -3.74 -17.62 -5.43
CA ASN A 110 -3.47 -17.43 -4.01
C ASN A 110 -4.52 -16.47 -3.47
N ILE A 111 -5.45 -16.97 -2.65
CA ILE A 111 -6.54 -16.15 -2.11
C ILE A 111 -6.01 -15.01 -1.23
N ASP A 112 -4.82 -15.16 -0.65
CA ASP A 112 -4.16 -14.12 0.13
C ASP A 112 -3.80 -12.88 -0.71
N TYR A 113 -3.75 -12.96 -2.05
CA TYR A 113 -3.53 -11.76 -2.88
C TYR A 113 -4.77 -10.87 -2.99
N VAL A 114 -5.96 -11.39 -2.67
CA VAL A 114 -7.22 -10.65 -2.81
C VAL A 114 -7.39 -9.63 -1.70
N ASN A 115 -6.91 -9.95 -0.49
CA ASN A 115 -7.17 -9.18 0.72
C ASN A 115 -6.73 -7.70 0.63
N GLN A 116 -5.60 -7.46 -0.01
CA GLN A 116 -4.96 -6.16 -0.21
C GLN A 116 -5.74 -5.32 -1.22
N GLY A 117 -6.55 -5.94 -2.08
CA GLY A 117 -7.45 -5.20 -2.97
C GLY A 117 -8.47 -4.34 -2.22
N LYS A 118 -8.70 -4.59 -0.93
CA LYS A 118 -9.67 -3.84 -0.12
C LYS A 118 -9.35 -2.36 0.04
N ILE A 119 -8.07 -1.98 0.04
CA ILE A 119 -7.68 -0.56 0.11
C ILE A 119 -7.93 0.18 -1.22
N LEU A 120 -8.16 -0.54 -2.32
CA LEU A 120 -8.30 0.08 -3.64
C LEU A 120 -9.67 0.72 -3.84
N PHE A 121 -10.68 0.34 -3.06
CA PHE A 121 -12.02 0.93 -3.14
C PHE A 121 -12.00 2.40 -2.70
N ASP A 122 -11.54 2.66 -1.48
CA ASP A 122 -11.48 4.02 -0.92
C ASP A 122 -10.50 4.89 -1.74
N LEU A 123 -9.36 4.33 -2.16
CA LEU A 123 -8.42 5.03 -3.05
C LEU A 123 -9.06 5.40 -4.40
N TYR A 124 -9.75 4.48 -5.06
CA TYR A 124 -10.45 4.78 -6.31
C TYR A 124 -11.55 5.81 -6.10
N ASP A 125 -12.30 5.74 -5.00
CA ASP A 125 -13.37 6.70 -4.74
C ASP A 125 -12.88 8.11 -4.48
N LEU A 126 -11.71 8.25 -3.87
CA LEU A 126 -11.09 9.54 -3.58
C LEU A 126 -10.38 10.14 -4.79
N THR A 127 -9.66 9.33 -5.59
CA THR A 127 -8.79 9.84 -6.66
C THR A 127 -9.36 9.67 -8.06
N LYS A 128 -10.28 8.72 -8.25
CA LYS A 128 -10.81 8.26 -9.54
C LYS A 128 -9.72 7.80 -10.52
N GLU A 129 -8.55 7.39 -10.00
CA GLU A 129 -7.47 6.87 -10.82
C GLU A 129 -7.79 5.46 -11.34
N GLU A 130 -7.86 5.32 -12.67
CA GLU A 130 -8.25 4.06 -13.32
C GLU A 130 -7.34 2.86 -13.03
N ARG A 131 -6.08 3.08 -12.66
CA ARG A 131 -5.17 1.98 -12.28
C ARG A 131 -5.70 1.18 -11.09
N TYR A 132 -6.38 1.82 -10.14
CA TYR A 132 -6.97 1.13 -8.98
C TYR A 132 -8.16 0.27 -9.41
N ARG A 133 -9.04 0.78 -10.28
CA ARG A 133 -10.15 -0.01 -10.84
C ARG A 133 -9.64 -1.20 -11.64
N LYS A 134 -8.60 -1.02 -12.48
CA LYS A 134 -7.98 -2.12 -13.25
C LYS A 134 -7.40 -3.20 -12.33
N ALA A 135 -6.69 -2.81 -11.27
CA ALA A 135 -6.18 -3.74 -10.27
C ALA A 135 -7.33 -4.50 -9.55
N MET A 136 -8.42 -3.81 -9.20
CA MET A 136 -9.61 -4.46 -8.64
C MET A 136 -10.24 -5.48 -9.61
N VAL A 137 -10.36 -5.14 -10.89
CA VAL A 137 -10.87 -6.06 -11.93
C VAL A 137 -9.98 -7.29 -12.08
N LEU A 138 -8.66 -7.12 -12.06
CA LEU A 138 -7.69 -8.23 -12.08
C LEU A 138 -7.90 -9.20 -10.91
N LEU A 139 -8.08 -8.68 -9.70
CA LEU A 139 -8.34 -9.49 -8.50
C LEU A 139 -9.72 -10.15 -8.54
N ARG A 140 -10.74 -9.45 -9.06
CA ARG A 140 -12.08 -10.01 -9.30
C ARG A 140 -12.02 -11.23 -10.22
N ASN A 141 -11.29 -11.11 -11.32
CA ASN A 141 -11.13 -12.18 -12.30
C ASN A 141 -10.44 -13.41 -11.68
N GLN A 142 -9.50 -13.22 -10.75
CA GLN A 142 -8.94 -14.35 -9.99
C GLN A 142 -10.02 -15.07 -9.20
N ILE A 143 -10.84 -14.35 -8.44
CA ILE A 143 -11.90 -14.94 -7.61
C ILE A 143 -12.92 -15.71 -8.45
N GLU A 144 -13.31 -15.17 -9.60
CA GLU A 144 -14.25 -15.85 -10.51
C GLU A 144 -13.70 -17.19 -11.02
N ASN A 145 -12.40 -17.26 -11.24
CA ASN A 145 -11.71 -18.45 -11.76
C ASN A 145 -10.99 -19.26 -10.68
N GLN A 146 -11.12 -18.87 -9.41
CA GLN A 146 -10.48 -19.53 -8.28
C GLN A 146 -11.01 -20.97 -8.17
N PRO A 147 -10.13 -22.00 -8.16
CA PRO A 147 -10.56 -23.38 -8.04
C PRO A 147 -11.41 -23.61 -6.80
N ARG A 148 -12.39 -24.53 -6.89
CA ARG A 148 -13.32 -24.84 -5.81
C ARG A 148 -13.33 -26.32 -5.49
N ASN A 149 -13.58 -26.66 -4.24
CA ASN A 149 -13.86 -28.03 -3.84
C ASN A 149 -15.30 -28.43 -4.24
N ALA A 150 -15.66 -29.70 -4.02
CA ALA A 150 -16.98 -30.23 -4.38
C ALA A 150 -18.16 -29.51 -3.71
N SER A 151 -17.93 -28.84 -2.58
CA SER A 151 -18.94 -28.04 -1.86
C SER A 151 -18.98 -26.58 -2.31
N GLY A 152 -18.22 -26.20 -3.34
CA GLY A 152 -18.15 -24.84 -3.87
C GLY A 152 -17.21 -23.89 -3.11
N GLY A 153 -16.52 -24.37 -2.08
CA GLY A 153 -15.55 -23.59 -1.30
C GLY A 153 -14.25 -23.35 -2.07
N PHE A 154 -13.71 -22.13 -1.99
CA PHE A 154 -12.45 -21.80 -2.67
C PHE A 154 -11.29 -22.63 -2.13
N TRP A 155 -10.46 -23.15 -3.03
CA TRP A 155 -9.13 -23.62 -2.67
C TRP A 155 -8.33 -22.43 -2.14
N HIS A 156 -7.59 -22.63 -1.05
CA HIS A 156 -6.85 -21.54 -0.43
C HIS A 156 -5.74 -21.03 -1.37
N LYS A 157 -5.01 -21.95 -2.03
CA LYS A 157 -4.01 -21.67 -3.07
C LYS A 157 -4.00 -22.78 -4.10
N GLN A 158 -3.47 -22.54 -5.30
CA GLN A 158 -3.25 -23.59 -6.31
C GLN A 158 -2.43 -24.77 -5.75
N ILE A 159 -1.48 -24.49 -4.87
CA ILE A 159 -0.62 -25.48 -4.21
C ILE A 159 -1.33 -26.26 -3.08
N TYR A 160 -2.55 -25.86 -2.69
CA TYR A 160 -3.36 -26.50 -1.65
C TYR A 160 -4.69 -27.02 -2.25
N PRO A 161 -4.63 -28.05 -3.10
CA PRO A 161 -5.80 -28.54 -3.81
C PRO A 161 -6.86 -29.09 -2.86
N ASN A 162 -8.12 -28.72 -3.11
CA ASN A 162 -9.31 -29.08 -2.31
C ASN A 162 -9.30 -28.61 -0.85
N GLN A 163 -8.33 -27.78 -0.43
CA GLN A 163 -8.26 -27.26 0.92
C GLN A 163 -8.92 -25.88 1.01
N MET A 164 -9.93 -25.78 1.87
CA MET A 164 -10.55 -24.52 2.25
C MET A 164 -10.12 -24.18 3.66
N TRP A 165 -9.56 -22.98 3.85
CA TRP A 165 -9.09 -22.51 5.15
C TRP A 165 -9.98 -21.36 5.63
N LEU A 166 -10.15 -21.26 6.94
CA LEU A 166 -10.99 -20.22 7.55
C LEU A 166 -10.51 -18.81 7.17
N ASP A 167 -9.19 -18.61 7.11
CA ASP A 167 -8.54 -17.36 6.74
C ASP A 167 -8.98 -16.88 5.35
N GLY A 168 -9.16 -17.81 4.40
CA GLY A 168 -9.59 -17.51 3.04
C GLY A 168 -10.93 -16.78 2.95
N LEU A 169 -11.80 -16.96 3.96
CA LEU A 169 -13.07 -16.23 4.09
C LEU A 169 -12.81 -14.73 4.20
N TYR A 170 -11.92 -14.31 5.11
CA TYR A 170 -11.58 -12.90 5.31
C TYR A 170 -10.80 -12.30 4.14
N MET A 171 -9.99 -13.13 3.46
CA MET A 171 -9.19 -12.67 2.32
C MET A 171 -10.07 -12.28 1.12
N ALA A 172 -11.10 -13.08 0.82
CA ALA A 172 -11.91 -12.88 -0.38
C ALA A 172 -13.26 -12.20 -0.14
N GLU A 173 -14.03 -12.60 0.88
CA GLU A 173 -15.44 -12.21 0.94
C GLU A 173 -15.69 -10.71 1.10
N PRO A 174 -14.97 -9.97 1.97
CA PRO A 174 -15.20 -8.53 2.08
C PRO A 174 -14.84 -7.79 0.80
N PHE A 175 -13.81 -8.26 0.07
CA PHE A 175 -13.47 -7.72 -1.24
C PHE A 175 -14.58 -8.01 -2.27
N MET A 176 -15.08 -9.25 -2.31
CA MET A 176 -16.18 -9.64 -3.21
C MET A 176 -17.47 -8.87 -2.93
N HIS A 177 -17.76 -8.56 -1.68
CA HIS A 177 -18.93 -7.77 -1.31
C HIS A 177 -18.85 -6.35 -1.89
N ASN A 178 -17.72 -5.67 -1.67
CA ASN A 178 -17.53 -4.29 -2.12
C ASN A 178 -17.51 -4.17 -3.65
N ILE A 179 -16.87 -5.11 -4.35
CA ILE A 179 -16.76 -5.04 -5.82
C ILE A 179 -18.06 -5.32 -6.57
N ARG A 180 -19.09 -5.83 -5.89
CA ARG A 180 -20.43 -5.98 -6.46
C ARG A 180 -21.23 -4.68 -6.41
N LEU A 181 -20.79 -3.72 -5.59
CA LEU A 181 -21.45 -2.44 -5.36
C LEU A 181 -20.78 -1.28 -6.13
N SER A 182 -19.59 -1.52 -6.69
CA SER A 182 -18.80 -0.59 -7.53
C SER A 182 -19.01 -0.82 -9.01
#